data_AF-A0A9E3WYS7-F1
#
_entry.id   AF-A0A9E3WYS7-F1
#
_cell.length_a   1.000
_cell.length_b   1.000
_cell.length_c   1.000
_cell.angle_alpha   90.00
_cell.angle_beta   90.00
_cell.angle_gamma   90.00
#
_symmetry.space_group_name_H-M   'P 1'
#
loop_
_entity.id
_entity.type
_entity.pdbx_description
1 polymer ?
#
loop_
_entity_poly.entity_id
_entity_poly.type
_entity_poly.pdbx_seq_one_letter_code
_entity_poly.pdbx_strand_id
1 'polypeptide(L)'
;DKIPRIYGVQSEQSDALYQAWRNDWEVPQPVNATTRADSISVNAPRDPIKALNAVRETGGAFIPVTDRTILNAILPLAQLAGVFAEPAGATALAGLIVAVEEKLVQPTESIVLINTGSGLKDVPAVMEVTGGVRVIAPTLDAVETVVTAMGMGSP
;
A
#
# COMPACT_ATOMS: atom_id res chain seq x y z
N ASP A 1 -26.66 4.62 11.85
CA ASP A 1 -25.77 4.01 10.85
C ASP A 1 -25.52 4.93 9.68
N LYS A 2 -24.24 5.07 9.29
CA LYS A 2 -23.81 5.84 8.12
C LYS A 2 -22.98 4.90 7.24
N ILE A 3 -23.27 4.88 5.94
CA ILE A 3 -22.44 4.14 4.98
C ILE A 3 -21.07 4.85 4.91
N PRO A 4 -19.94 4.13 5.06
CA PRO A 4 -18.62 4.73 4.96
C PRO A 4 -18.33 5.20 3.53
N ARG A 5 -17.53 6.26 3.39
CA ARG A 5 -16.98 6.66 2.08
C ARG A 5 -16.00 5.59 1.62
N ILE A 6 -16.14 5.12 0.38
CA ILE A 6 -15.25 4.09 -0.17
C ILE A 6 -14.16 4.76 -0.99
N TYR A 7 -12.92 4.49 -0.62
CA TYR A 7 -11.75 4.95 -1.35
C TYR A 7 -11.10 3.79 -2.09
N GLY A 8 -11.04 3.87 -3.42
CA GLY A 8 -10.28 2.94 -4.24
C GLY A 8 -8.87 3.48 -4.43
N VAL A 9 -7.84 2.65 -4.24
CA VAL A 9 -6.45 3.08 -4.43
C VAL A 9 -5.81 2.23 -5.51
N GLN A 10 -5.18 2.86 -6.50
CA GLN A 10 -4.50 2.18 -7.60
C GLN A 10 -3.07 2.70 -7.74
N SER A 11 -2.16 1.83 -8.20
CA SER A 11 -0.87 2.34 -8.70
C SER A 11 -1.12 3.21 -9.93
N GLU A 12 -0.39 4.31 -10.09
CA GLU A 12 -0.33 5.11 -11.32
C GLU A 12 0.01 4.28 -12.56
N GLN A 13 0.66 3.13 -12.36
CA GLN A 13 1.00 2.19 -13.44
C GLN A 13 -0.08 1.13 -13.67
N SER A 14 -1.26 1.24 -13.04
CA SER A 14 -2.40 0.33 -13.20
C SER A 14 -3.72 1.00 -12.76
N ASP A 15 -3.98 2.21 -13.25
CA ASP A 15 -4.95 3.18 -12.70
C ASP A 15 -6.28 3.31 -13.48
N ALA A 16 -6.70 2.25 -14.18
CA ALA A 16 -7.88 2.27 -15.06
C ALA A 16 -9.18 2.83 -14.43
N LEU A 17 -9.44 2.55 -13.15
CA LEU A 17 -10.64 3.04 -12.46
C LEU A 17 -10.49 4.50 -12.03
N TYR A 18 -9.30 4.92 -11.62
CA TYR A 18 -9.00 6.34 -11.36
C TYR A 18 -9.25 7.19 -12.61
N GLN A 19 -8.75 6.75 -13.77
CA GLN A 19 -8.96 7.45 -15.04
C GLN A 19 -10.45 7.53 -15.39
N ALA A 20 -11.18 6.42 -15.26
CA ALA A 20 -12.62 6.43 -15.52
C ALA A 20 -13.40 7.32 -14.56
N TRP A 21 -13.08 7.28 -13.26
CA TRP A 21 -13.74 8.10 -12.24
C TRP A 21 -13.47 9.59 -12.46
N ARG A 22 -12.21 9.97 -12.72
CA ARG A 22 -11.82 11.37 -12.94
C ARG A 22 -12.44 11.99 -14.19
N ASN A 23 -12.61 11.21 -15.25
CA ASN A 23 -13.15 11.67 -16.53
C ASN A 23 -14.66 11.40 -16.68
N ASP A 24 -15.31 10.94 -15.61
CA ASP A 24 -16.71 10.54 -15.56
C ASP A 24 -17.14 9.54 -16.64
N TRP A 25 -16.31 8.54 -16.88
CA TRP A 25 -16.64 7.43 -17.78
C TRP A 25 -17.48 6.38 -17.06
N GLU A 26 -18.42 5.77 -17.78
CA GLU A 26 -19.17 4.61 -17.28
C GLU A 26 -18.34 3.33 -17.34
N VAL A 27 -17.48 3.21 -18.36
CA VAL A 27 -16.63 2.04 -18.60
C VAL A 27 -15.17 2.47 -18.71
N PRO A 28 -14.26 1.93 -17.87
CA PRO A 28 -12.84 2.22 -17.97
C PRO A 28 -12.25 1.65 -19.25
N GLN A 29 -11.32 2.40 -19.84
CA GLN A 29 -10.47 1.87 -20.90
C GLN A 29 -9.37 1.00 -20.28
N PRO A 30 -8.98 -0.10 -20.93
CA PRO A 30 -7.82 -0.87 -20.48
C PRO A 30 -6.54 -0.03 -20.47
N VAL A 31 -5.68 -0.29 -19.47
CA VAL A 31 -4.34 0.30 -19.37
C VAL A 31 -3.27 -0.76 -19.66
N ASN A 32 -2.02 -0.32 -19.85
CA ASN A 32 -0.87 -1.23 -19.88
C ASN A 32 -0.25 -1.31 -18.47
N ALA A 33 -0.75 -2.25 -17.67
CA ALA A 33 -0.37 -2.36 -16.27
C ALA A 33 1.08 -2.85 -16.11
N THR A 34 1.87 -2.09 -15.35
CA THR A 34 3.31 -2.38 -15.14
C THR A 34 3.75 -2.24 -13.69
N THR A 35 2.80 -2.01 -12.77
CA THR A 35 3.09 -1.85 -11.35
C THR A 35 3.78 -3.06 -10.75
N ARG A 36 4.67 -2.78 -9.80
CA ARG A 36 5.33 -3.75 -8.94
C ARG A 36 4.40 -4.39 -7.91
N ALA A 37 3.23 -3.81 -7.65
CA ALA A 37 2.22 -4.43 -6.82
C ALA A 37 1.42 -5.46 -7.63
N ASP A 38 2.04 -6.63 -7.86
CA ASP A 38 1.58 -7.67 -8.80
C ASP A 38 0.08 -8.01 -8.68
N SER A 39 -0.42 -8.20 -7.45
CA SER A 39 -1.83 -8.55 -7.22
C SER A 39 -2.85 -7.48 -7.65
N ILE A 40 -2.41 -6.25 -7.92
CA ILE A 40 -3.24 -5.16 -8.46
C ILE A 40 -2.76 -4.68 -9.83
N SER A 41 -1.82 -5.39 -10.47
CA SER A 41 -1.36 -5.13 -11.83
C SER A 41 -2.35 -5.67 -12.85
N VAL A 42 -3.37 -4.86 -13.17
CA VAL A 42 -4.54 -5.29 -13.94
C VAL A 42 -4.86 -4.29 -15.04
N ASN A 43 -4.75 -4.73 -16.30
CA ASN A 43 -5.09 -3.92 -17.47
C ASN A 43 -6.57 -3.52 -17.49
N ALA A 44 -7.46 -4.48 -17.23
CA ALA A 44 -8.91 -4.29 -17.27
C ALA A 44 -9.54 -4.89 -16.01
N PRO A 45 -10.00 -4.06 -15.05
CA PRO A 45 -10.65 -4.53 -13.83
C PRO A 45 -11.87 -5.40 -14.14
N ARG A 46 -12.09 -6.47 -13.36
CA ARG A 46 -13.16 -7.46 -13.60
C ARG A 46 -14.57 -6.91 -13.35
N ASP A 47 -14.74 -6.11 -12.29
CA ASP A 47 -16.03 -5.56 -11.87
C ASP A 47 -15.98 -4.01 -11.83
N PRO A 48 -15.68 -3.34 -12.96
CA PRO A 48 -15.36 -1.91 -12.94
C PRO A 48 -16.57 -1.05 -12.61
N ILE A 49 -17.75 -1.40 -13.13
CA ILE A 49 -19.00 -0.65 -12.91
C ILE A 49 -19.37 -0.68 -11.42
N LYS A 50 -19.24 -1.84 -10.75
CA LYS A 50 -19.53 -1.96 -9.31
C LYS A 50 -18.58 -1.09 -8.49
N ALA A 51 -17.29 -1.10 -8.82
CA ALA A 51 -16.29 -0.30 -8.11
C ALA A 51 -16.54 1.22 -8.30
N LEU A 52 -16.81 1.66 -9.54
CA LEU A 52 -17.13 3.05 -9.86
C LEU A 52 -18.39 3.52 -9.13
N ASN A 53 -19.46 2.71 -9.15
CA ASN A 53 -20.71 3.04 -8.47
C ASN A 53 -20.51 3.11 -6.95
N ALA A 54 -19.83 2.14 -6.35
CA ALA A 54 -19.56 2.15 -4.91
C ALA A 54 -18.81 3.41 -4.46
N VAL A 55 -17.82 3.86 -5.23
CA VAL A 55 -17.07 5.09 -4.93
C VAL A 55 -17.95 6.33 -5.11
N ARG A 56 -18.70 6.43 -6.23
CA ARG A 56 -19.58 7.57 -6.53
C ARG A 56 -20.72 7.71 -5.51
N GLU A 57 -21.44 6.62 -5.25
CA GLU A 57 -22.62 6.61 -4.36
C GLU A 57 -22.26 6.90 -2.90
N THR A 58 -21.06 6.52 -2.46
CA THR A 58 -20.59 6.80 -1.10
C THR A 58 -19.88 8.15 -0.96
N GLY A 59 -19.73 8.92 -2.05
CA GLY A 59 -19.01 10.19 -2.05
C GLY A 59 -17.52 10.03 -1.69
N GLY A 60 -16.93 8.89 -2.07
CA GLY A 60 -15.52 8.61 -1.91
C GLY A 60 -14.68 9.06 -3.12
N ALA A 61 -13.49 8.50 -3.26
CA ALA A 61 -12.59 8.84 -4.36
C ALA A 61 -11.76 7.64 -4.84
N PHE A 62 -11.28 7.71 -6.08
CA PHE A 62 -10.12 6.92 -6.48
C PHE A 62 -8.85 7.74 -6.28
N ILE A 63 -7.82 7.13 -5.68
CA ILE A 63 -6.52 7.76 -5.41
C ILE A 63 -5.44 7.00 -6.18
N PRO A 64 -4.72 7.65 -7.11
CA PRO A 64 -3.54 7.08 -7.71
C PRO A 64 -2.34 7.26 -6.78
N VAL A 65 -1.46 6.26 -6.71
CA VAL A 65 -0.21 6.33 -5.93
C VAL A 65 0.96 5.77 -6.73
N THR A 66 2.16 6.29 -6.50
CA THR A 66 3.36 5.71 -7.12
C THR A 66 3.71 4.37 -6.48
N ASP A 67 4.36 3.48 -7.23
CA ASP A 67 4.92 2.23 -6.67
C ASP A 67 5.89 2.49 -5.52
N ARG A 68 6.65 3.59 -5.57
CA ARG A 68 7.52 4.00 -4.47
C ARG A 68 6.72 4.30 -3.20
N THR A 69 5.58 4.98 -3.31
CA THR A 69 4.70 5.25 -2.17
C THR A 69 4.12 3.96 -1.61
N ILE A 70 3.72 3.01 -2.48
CA ILE A 70 3.24 1.68 -2.07
C ILE A 70 4.31 0.94 -1.26
N LEU A 71 5.53 0.84 -1.80
CA LEU A 71 6.64 0.15 -1.15
C LEU A 71 7.02 0.79 0.18
N ASN A 72 7.08 2.12 0.23
CA ASN A 72 7.37 2.87 1.45
C ASN A 72 6.29 2.71 2.53
N ALA A 73 5.06 2.32 2.17
CA ALA A 73 3.99 2.09 3.13
C ALA A 73 4.08 0.72 3.84
N ILE A 74 4.90 -0.21 3.35
CA ILE A 74 5.09 -1.53 3.97
C ILE A 74 5.70 -1.41 5.38
N LEU A 75 6.78 -0.62 5.51
CA LEU A 75 7.49 -0.51 6.80
C LEU A 75 6.65 0.16 7.89
N PRO A 76 5.95 1.28 7.66
CA PRO A 76 5.04 1.85 8.65
C PRO A 76 3.95 0.88 9.11
N LEU A 77 3.34 0.09 8.21
CA LEU A 77 2.37 -0.94 8.61
C LEU A 77 2.99 -1.97 9.55
N ALA A 78 4.19 -2.46 9.22
CA ALA A 78 4.87 -3.46 10.04
C ALA A 78 5.31 -2.90 11.39
N GLN A 79 5.95 -1.72 11.41
CA GLN A 79 6.58 -1.14 12.59
C GLN A 79 5.58 -0.50 13.55
N LEU A 80 4.52 0.14 13.05
CA LEU A 80 3.58 0.90 13.87
C LEU A 80 2.31 0.11 14.20
N ALA A 81 1.89 -0.80 13.31
CA ALA A 81 0.65 -1.56 13.47
C ALA A 81 0.87 -3.08 13.64
N GLY A 82 2.12 -3.57 13.52
CA GLY A 82 2.40 -5.01 13.56
C GLY A 82 1.83 -5.78 12.36
N VAL A 83 1.49 -5.09 11.27
CA VAL A 83 0.88 -5.69 10.08
C VAL A 83 1.94 -5.84 8.99
N PHE A 84 2.35 -7.08 8.75
CA PHE A 84 3.29 -7.39 7.68
C PHE A 84 2.55 -7.61 6.35
N ALA A 85 2.50 -6.57 5.52
CA ALA A 85 1.78 -6.57 4.24
C ALA A 85 2.72 -6.74 3.03
N GLU A 86 2.19 -7.34 1.95
CA GLU A 86 2.80 -7.29 0.62
C GLU A 86 2.52 -5.94 -0.06
N PRO A 87 3.15 -5.58 -1.19
CA PRO A 87 2.92 -4.29 -1.85
C PRO A 87 1.43 -3.96 -2.10
N ALA A 88 0.64 -4.91 -2.63
CA ALA A 88 -0.79 -4.71 -2.83
C ALA A 88 -1.55 -4.45 -1.51
N GLY A 89 -1.20 -5.16 -0.44
CA GLY A 89 -1.76 -4.94 0.90
C GLY A 89 -1.39 -3.59 1.52
N ALA A 90 -0.20 -3.08 1.22
CA ALA A 90 0.27 -1.77 1.67
C ALA A 90 -0.34 -0.59 0.88
N THR A 91 -0.95 -0.87 -0.27
CA THR A 91 -1.53 0.17 -1.15
C THR A 91 -2.62 0.97 -0.45
N ALA A 92 -3.41 0.36 0.44
CA ALA A 92 -4.42 1.08 1.22
C ALA A 92 -3.81 2.17 2.13
N LEU A 93 -2.68 1.89 2.79
CA LEU A 93 -1.98 2.90 3.59
C LEU A 93 -1.35 3.97 2.71
N ALA A 94 -0.76 3.60 1.58
CA ALA A 94 -0.24 4.56 0.61
C ALA A 94 -1.32 5.56 0.17
N GLY A 95 -2.53 5.07 -0.12
CA GLY A 95 -3.67 5.92 -0.46
C GLY A 95 -4.13 6.80 0.70
N LEU A 96 -4.09 6.31 1.95
CA LEU A 96 -4.40 7.13 3.12
C LEU A 96 -3.40 8.28 3.30
N ILE A 97 -2.09 8.03 3.10
CA ILE A 97 -1.07 9.09 3.18
C ILE A 97 -1.41 10.22 2.21
N VAL A 98 -1.69 9.88 0.94
CA VAL A 98 -2.09 10.88 -0.07
C VAL A 98 -3.44 11.52 0.29
N ALA A 99 -4.43 10.76 0.78
CA ALA A 99 -5.73 11.29 1.17
C ALA A 99 -5.61 12.36 2.28
N VAL A 100 -4.67 12.18 3.21
CA VAL A 100 -4.39 13.15 4.27
C VAL A 100 -3.70 14.39 3.69
N GLU A 101 -2.69 14.21 2.82
CA GLU A 101 -1.99 15.31 2.14
C GLU A 101 -2.94 16.19 1.32
N GLU A 102 -3.85 15.56 0.58
CA GLU A 102 -4.86 16.20 -0.26
C GLU A 102 -6.12 16.63 0.50
N LYS A 103 -6.15 16.45 1.83
CA LYS A 103 -7.27 16.82 2.72
C LYS A 103 -8.61 16.18 2.33
N LEU A 104 -8.59 14.99 1.74
CA LEU A 104 -9.78 14.19 1.43
C LEU A 104 -10.41 13.58 2.69
N VAL A 105 -9.59 13.37 3.71
CA VAL A 105 -9.97 12.87 5.05
C VAL A 105 -9.44 13.80 6.15
N GLN A 106 -10.13 13.83 7.29
CA GLN A 106 -9.74 14.62 8.46
C GLN A 106 -9.19 13.74 9.60
N PRO A 107 -8.32 14.27 10.48
CA PRO A 107 -7.74 13.50 11.59
C PRO A 107 -8.75 12.96 12.61
N THR A 108 -9.97 13.51 12.63
CA THR A 108 -11.06 13.08 13.51
C THR A 108 -11.92 11.96 12.92
N GLU A 109 -11.66 11.56 11.68
CA GLU A 109 -12.40 10.49 11.03
C GLU A 109 -11.87 9.11 11.41
N SER A 110 -12.79 8.16 11.61
CA SER A 110 -12.44 6.74 11.74
C SER A 110 -12.23 6.14 10.36
N ILE A 111 -11.04 5.63 10.11
CA ILE A 111 -10.63 5.06 8.82
C ILE A 111 -10.31 3.58 8.99
N VAL A 112 -10.81 2.75 8.09
CA VAL A 112 -10.50 1.32 8.02
C VAL A 112 -9.67 1.07 6.78
N LEU A 113 -8.47 0.52 6.97
CA LEU A 113 -7.60 0.06 5.89
C LEU A 113 -7.79 -1.44 5.70
N ILE A 114 -8.06 -1.85 4.45
CA ILE A 114 -8.21 -3.26 4.12
C ILE A 114 -6.87 -3.79 3.62
N ASN A 115 -6.17 -4.55 4.47
CA ASN A 115 -5.02 -5.32 4.05
C ASN A 115 -5.47 -6.63 3.39
N THR A 116 -5.28 -6.76 2.08
CA THR A 116 -5.68 -7.94 1.31
C THR A 116 -4.60 -9.03 1.25
N GLY A 117 -3.39 -8.74 1.73
CA GLY A 117 -2.20 -9.54 1.42
C GLY A 117 -1.16 -9.58 2.53
N SER A 118 -0.56 -10.75 2.77
CA SER A 118 0.52 -10.92 3.73
C SER A 118 1.87 -10.75 3.05
N GLY A 119 2.80 -10.05 3.70
CA GLY A 119 4.18 -9.90 3.22
C GLY A 119 4.94 -11.22 3.07
N LEU A 120 4.44 -12.32 3.65
CA LEU A 120 4.99 -13.67 3.44
C LEU A 120 4.82 -14.18 2.00
N LYS A 121 3.91 -13.57 1.21
CA LYS A 121 3.72 -13.93 -0.21
C LYS A 121 4.80 -13.34 -1.12
N ASP A 122 5.35 -12.19 -0.78
CA ASP A 122 6.34 -11.47 -1.58
C ASP A 122 7.49 -10.94 -0.70
N VAL A 123 8.23 -11.88 -0.13
CA VAL A 123 9.43 -11.60 0.65
C VAL A 123 10.47 -10.80 -0.16
N PRO A 124 10.72 -11.08 -1.45
CA PRO A 124 11.67 -10.28 -2.24
C PRO A 124 11.33 -8.79 -2.31
N ALA A 125 10.07 -8.40 -2.58
CA ALA A 125 9.69 -6.99 -2.61
C ALA A 125 9.85 -6.30 -1.25
N VAL A 126 9.58 -7.02 -0.16
CA VAL A 126 9.79 -6.54 1.20
C VAL A 126 11.28 -6.34 1.49
N MET A 127 12.13 -7.28 1.08
CA MET A 127 13.57 -7.23 1.35
C MET A 127 14.25 -6.00 0.71
N GLU A 128 13.69 -5.48 -0.38
CA GLU A 128 14.17 -4.24 -0.99
C GLU A 128 13.93 -3.02 -0.10
N VAL A 129 12.80 -2.97 0.60
CA VAL A 129 12.46 -1.82 1.46
C VAL A 129 13.11 -1.90 2.83
N THR A 130 13.44 -3.10 3.33
CA THR A 130 14.07 -3.29 4.65
C THR A 130 15.57 -2.97 4.68
N GLY A 131 16.20 -2.76 3.53
CA GLY A 131 17.65 -2.48 3.45
C GLY A 131 18.53 -3.73 3.69
N GLY A 132 17.94 -4.93 3.64
CA GLY A 132 18.66 -6.19 3.74
C GLY A 132 18.96 -6.66 5.17
N VAL A 133 19.49 -7.88 5.29
CA VAL A 133 19.95 -8.45 6.56
C VAL A 133 21.44 -8.23 6.72
N ARG A 134 21.88 -7.77 7.90
CA ARG A 134 23.30 -7.71 8.23
C ARG A 134 23.82 -9.12 8.53
N VAL A 135 24.59 -9.68 7.60
CA VAL A 135 25.21 -11.00 7.76
C VAL A 135 26.47 -10.88 8.61
N ILE A 136 26.58 -11.72 9.64
CA ILE A 136 27.73 -11.80 10.56
C ILE A 136 28.23 -13.23 10.67
N ALA A 137 29.44 -13.42 11.20
CA ALA A 137 29.94 -14.74 11.55
C ALA A 137 29.07 -15.40 12.64
N PRO A 138 28.94 -16.74 12.66
CA PRO A 138 28.13 -17.45 13.66
C PRO A 138 28.88 -17.57 15.01
N THR A 139 29.32 -16.45 15.58
CA THR A 139 30.03 -16.37 16.86
C THR A 139 29.42 -15.31 17.76
N LEU A 140 29.51 -15.50 19.09
CA LEU A 140 29.03 -14.53 20.06
C LEU A 140 29.74 -13.18 19.93
N ASP A 141 31.06 -13.19 19.71
CA ASP A 141 31.85 -11.97 19.53
C ASP A 141 31.35 -11.11 18.35
N ALA A 142 30.95 -11.76 17.25
CA ALA A 142 30.41 -11.05 16.08
C ALA A 142 29.03 -10.43 16.37
N VAL A 143 28.20 -11.10 17.18
CA VAL A 143 26.92 -10.57 17.66
C VAL A 143 27.15 -9.36 18.57
N GLU A 144 28.01 -9.51 19.59
CA GLU A 144 28.30 -8.45 20.56
C GLU A 144 28.82 -7.19 19.86
N THR A 145 29.78 -7.35 18.94
CA THR A 145 30.32 -6.24 18.14
C THR A 145 29.23 -5.45 17.42
N VAL A 146 28.25 -6.14 16.81
CA VAL A 146 27.17 -5.48 16.06
C VAL A 146 26.14 -4.84 16.98
N VAL A 147 25.74 -5.52 18.06
CA VAL A 147 24.76 -5.02 19.02
C VAL A 147 25.28 -3.74 19.69
N THR A 148 26.54 -3.75 20.15
CA THR A 148 27.20 -2.56 20.72
C THR A 148 27.30 -1.42 19.70
N ALA A 149 27.69 -1.71 18.45
CA ALA A 149 27.77 -0.69 17.40
C ALA A 149 26.40 -0.07 17.06
N MET A 150 25.30 -0.80 17.29
CA MET A 150 23.93 -0.31 17.10
C MET A 150 23.40 0.51 18.29
N GLY A 151 24.20 0.67 19.37
CA GLY A 151 23.77 1.36 20.59
C GLY A 151 22.69 0.58 21.36
N MET A 152 22.49 -0.70 21.01
CA MET A 152 21.66 -1.62 21.77
C MET A 152 22.55 -2.17 22.89
N GLY A 153 22.09 -2.14 24.14
CA GLY A 153 22.86 -2.61 25.29
C GLY A 153 23.34 -4.06 25.11
N SER A 154 24.45 -4.43 25.76
CA SER A 154 24.96 -5.81 25.73
C SER A 154 23.84 -6.80 26.10
N PRO A 155 23.68 -7.90 25.34
CA PRO A 155 22.64 -8.90 25.58
C PRO A 155 22.77 -9.60 26.94
#